data_AF-A0A3S4AY78-F1
#
_entry.id   AF-A0A3S4AY78-F1
#
_cell.length_a   1.000
_cell.length_b   1.000
_cell.length_c   1.000
_cell.angle_alpha   90.00
_cell.angle_beta   90.00
_cell.angle_gamma   90.00
#
_symmetry.space_group_name_H-M   'P 1'
#
loop_
_entity.id
_entity.type
_entity.pdbx_description
1 polymer ?
#
loop_
_entity_poly.entity_id
_entity_poly.type
_entity_poly.pdbx_seq_one_letter_code
_entity_poly.pdbx_strand_id
1 'polypeptide(L)'
;MGAPKTALMTVTGAERPPSLAEAAVELGLTADALNPEFGVVPIDPARRLFAVEVWADRLAVPGAPAAGHDAAGQDAADDDYRGPYANPEIAPFGLGPCRKPDPPGER
;
A
#
# COMPACT_ATOMS: atom_id res chain seq x y z
N MET A 1 0.44 1.60 16.83
CA MET A 1 0.76 1.67 15.38
C MET A 1 0.24 3.01 14.89
N GLY A 2 1.07 3.83 14.24
CA GLY A 2 0.62 5.09 13.64
C GLY A 2 -0.27 4.82 12.43
N ALA A 3 -1.19 5.74 12.12
CA ALA A 3 -1.98 5.65 10.89
C ALA A 3 -1.04 5.65 9.66
N PRO A 4 -1.34 4.90 8.59
CA PRO A 4 -0.52 4.90 7.39
C PRO A 4 -0.52 6.28 6.74
N LYS A 5 0.65 6.75 6.30
CA LYS A 5 0.80 8.07 5.64
C LYS A 5 0.24 8.05 4.21
N THR A 6 0.34 6.91 3.54
CA THR A 6 -0.15 6.65 2.18
C THR A 6 -0.95 5.34 2.16
N ALA A 7 -1.84 5.22 1.16
CA ALA A 7 -2.57 4.01 0.82
C ALA A 7 -2.25 3.63 -0.62
N LEU A 8 -2.05 2.33 -0.87
CA LEU A 8 -1.93 1.79 -2.21
C LEU A 8 -3.33 1.56 -2.79
N MET A 9 -3.52 2.08 -4.00
CA MET A 9 -4.73 1.92 -4.78
C MET A 9 -4.39 1.27 -6.11
N THR A 10 -5.31 0.46 -6.59
CA THR A 10 -5.23 -0.23 -7.87
C THR A 10 -6.04 0.54 -8.91
N VAL A 11 -5.43 0.71 -10.08
CA VAL A 11 -6.07 1.34 -11.23
C VAL A 11 -5.87 0.48 -12.47
N THR A 12 -6.81 0.59 -13.40
CA THR A 12 -6.76 -0.11 -14.68
C THR A 12 -6.15 0.78 -15.76
N GLY A 13 -5.14 0.27 -16.44
CA GLY A 13 -4.58 0.92 -17.62
C GLY A 13 -5.24 0.46 -18.91
N ALA A 14 -4.97 1.19 -19.99
CA ALA A 14 -5.29 0.75 -21.35
C ALA A 14 -4.14 -0.13 -21.90
N GLU A 15 -3.76 0.06 -23.16
CA GLU A 15 -2.58 -0.61 -23.76
C GLU A 15 -1.23 -0.13 -23.18
N ARG A 16 -1.26 0.97 -22.43
CA ARG A 16 -0.08 1.58 -21.80
C ARG A 16 -0.36 1.87 -20.31
N PRO A 17 0.69 1.99 -19.48
CA PRO A 17 0.54 2.48 -18.11
C PRO A 17 -0.19 3.83 -18.11
N PRO A 18 -1.21 4.02 -17.25
CA PRO A 18 -1.86 5.30 -17.10
C PRO A 18 -0.86 6.32 -16.55
N SER A 19 -1.05 7.59 -16.88
CA SER A 19 -0.41 8.69 -16.15
C SER A 19 -1.03 8.86 -14.78
N LEU A 20 -0.34 9.54 -13.86
CA LEU A 20 -0.88 9.88 -12.54
C LEU A 20 -2.19 10.68 -12.65
N ALA A 21 -2.33 11.53 -13.67
CA ALA A 21 -3.57 12.27 -13.91
C ALA A 21 -4.72 11.35 -14.33
N GLU A 22 -4.46 10.39 -15.23
CA GLU A 22 -5.46 9.38 -15.65
C GLU A 22 -5.87 8.49 -14.47
N ALA A 23 -4.91 8.04 -13.65
CA ALA A 23 -5.16 7.27 -12.44
C ALA A 23 -5.99 8.06 -11.41
N ALA A 24 -5.69 9.35 -11.22
CA ALA A 24 -6.45 10.20 -10.32
C ALA A 24 -7.92 10.35 -10.77
N VAL A 25 -8.15 10.55 -12.08
CA VAL A 25 -9.50 10.61 -12.66
C VAL A 25 -10.26 9.31 -12.42
N GLU A 26 -9.62 8.15 -12.60
CA GLU A 26 -10.24 6.84 -12.33
C GLU A 26 -10.64 6.68 -10.85
N LEU A 27 -9.83 7.21 -9.94
CA LEU A 27 -10.10 7.17 -8.51
C LEU A 27 -11.04 8.29 -8.03
N GLY A 28 -11.48 9.20 -8.91
CA GLY A 28 -12.28 10.37 -8.55
C GLY A 28 -11.52 11.39 -7.70
N LEU A 29 -10.20 11.39 -7.77
CA LEU A 29 -9.28 12.23 -7.00
C LEU A 29 -8.60 13.27 -7.89
N THR A 30 -7.95 14.25 -7.27
CA THR A 30 -7.04 15.16 -7.97
C THR A 30 -5.65 14.54 -8.04
N ALA A 31 -4.86 14.90 -9.06
CA ALA A 31 -3.49 14.39 -9.19
C ALA A 31 -2.58 14.73 -7.98
N ASP A 32 -2.87 15.82 -7.26
CA ASP A 32 -2.19 16.21 -6.01
C ASP A 32 -2.45 15.23 -4.85
N ALA A 33 -3.53 14.44 -4.92
CA ALA A 33 -3.82 13.42 -3.94
C ALA A 33 -2.92 12.18 -4.09
N LEU A 34 -2.30 11.99 -5.25
CA LEU A 34 -1.40 10.86 -5.51
C LEU A 34 0.03 11.23 -5.11
N ASN A 35 0.83 10.24 -4.72
CA ASN A 35 2.25 10.41 -4.44
C ASN A 35 3.07 10.40 -5.75
N PRO A 36 3.63 11.54 -6.20
CA PRO A 36 4.41 11.59 -7.43
C PRO A 36 5.75 10.85 -7.33
N GLU A 37 6.29 10.64 -6.13
CA GLU A 37 7.55 9.92 -5.92
C GLU A 37 7.39 8.41 -6.16
N PHE A 38 6.20 7.87 -5.89
CA PHE A 38 5.88 6.47 -6.17
C PHE A 38 5.61 6.24 -7.66
N GLY A 39 4.89 7.17 -8.29
CA GLY A 39 4.52 7.04 -9.70
C GLY A 39 3.47 5.97 -9.96
N VAL A 40 3.57 5.29 -11.11
CA VAL A 40 2.64 4.24 -11.53
C VAL A 40 3.42 2.96 -11.71
N VAL A 41 3.08 1.94 -10.93
CA VAL A 41 3.81 0.66 -10.88
C VAL A 41 2.93 -0.45 -11.48
N PRO A 42 3.38 -1.19 -12.50
CA PRO A 42 2.62 -2.32 -13.01
C PRO A 42 2.55 -3.44 -11.97
N ILE A 43 1.34 -3.91 -11.67
CA ILE A 43 1.10 -5.08 -10.81
C ILE A 43 0.94 -6.32 -11.69
N ASP A 44 0.03 -6.23 -12.67
CA ASP A 44 -0.23 -7.29 -13.64
C ASP A 44 -0.43 -6.65 -15.02
N PRO A 45 0.62 -6.59 -15.86
CA PRO A 45 0.52 -5.99 -17.18
C PRO A 45 -0.37 -6.79 -18.14
N ALA A 46 -0.54 -8.11 -17.94
CA ALA A 46 -1.42 -8.92 -18.76
C ALA A 46 -2.90 -8.58 -18.51
N ARG A 47 -3.22 -8.25 -17.25
CA ARG A 47 -4.54 -7.76 -16.82
C ARG A 47 -4.66 -6.23 -16.83
N ARG A 48 -3.60 -5.53 -17.26
CA ARG A 48 -3.51 -4.06 -17.27
C ARG A 48 -3.78 -3.43 -15.90
N LEU A 49 -3.30 -4.07 -14.83
CA LEU A 49 -3.42 -3.59 -13.45
C LEU A 49 -2.16 -2.87 -13.02
N PHE A 50 -2.35 -1.69 -12.44
CA PHE A 50 -1.30 -0.81 -11.95
C PHE A 50 -1.60 -0.35 -10.52
N ALA A 51 -0.56 -0.11 -9.74
CA ALA A 51 -0.62 0.47 -8.41
C ALA A 51 -0.23 1.96 -8.48
N VAL A 52 -0.93 2.75 -7.68
CA VAL A 52 -0.57 4.13 -7.34
C VAL A 52 -0.68 4.32 -5.83
N GLU A 53 0.16 5.21 -5.29
CA GLU A 53 0.02 5.63 -3.89
C GLU A 53 -0.83 6.90 -3.81
N VAL A 54 -1.72 6.93 -2.82
CA VAL A 54 -2.57 8.06 -2.47
C VAL A 54 -2.28 8.49 -1.04
N TRP A 55 -2.22 9.79 -0.79
CA TRP A 55 -2.07 10.32 0.57
C TRP A 55 -3.29 9.96 1.42
N ALA A 56 -3.09 9.33 2.58
CA ALA A 56 -4.17 8.80 3.40
C ALA A 56 -5.16 9.90 3.86
N ASP A 57 -4.67 11.11 4.11
CA ASP A 57 -5.48 12.29 4.47
C ASP A 57 -6.42 12.75 3.32
N ARG A 58 -6.09 12.41 2.07
CA ARG A 58 -6.89 12.72 0.88
C ARG A 58 -7.86 11.62 0.52
N LEU A 59 -7.73 10.45 1.15
CA LEU A 59 -8.56 9.27 0.94
C LEU A 59 -9.86 9.31 1.74
N ALA A 60 -10.43 10.50 1.99
CA ALA A 60 -11.68 10.68 2.71
C ALA A 60 -12.88 10.17 1.88
N VAL A 61 -12.94 8.85 1.70
CA VAL A 61 -14.06 8.13 1.09
C VAL A 61 -14.90 7.58 2.25
N PRO A 62 -16.13 8.06 2.47
CA PRO A 62 -17.06 7.37 3.36
C PRO A 62 -17.33 5.99 2.75
N GLY A 63 -16.81 4.93 3.38
CA GLY A 63 -16.97 3.54 2.93
C GLY A 63 -15.70 2.80 2.54
N ALA A 64 -14.50 3.37 2.76
CA ALA A 64 -13.27 2.57 2.70
C ALA A 64 -13.38 1.40 3.70
N PRO A 65 -13.28 0.12 3.25
CA PRO A 65 -13.17 -0.98 4.20
C PRO A 65 -11.91 -0.73 5.01
N ALA A 66 -12.06 -0.70 6.33
CA ALA A 66 -10.93 -0.67 7.23
C ALA A 66 -10.00 -1.81 6.83
N ALA A 67 -8.69 -1.53 6.77
CA ALA A 67 -7.68 -2.56 6.61
C ALA A 67 -7.85 -3.57 7.77
N GLY A 68 -8.63 -4.61 7.51
CA GLY A 68 -9.20 -5.53 8.47
C GLY A 68 -9.53 -6.79 7.72
N HIS A 69 -8.52 -7.62 7.55
CA HIS A 69 -8.71 -9.02 7.19
C HIS A 69 -8.99 -9.76 8.50
N ASP A 70 -10.23 -9.65 8.99
CA ASP A 70 -10.70 -10.43 10.12
C ASP A 70 -11.78 -11.42 9.68
N ALA A 71 -11.35 -12.68 9.66
CA ALA A 71 -12.10 -13.86 10.10
C ALA A 71 -13.41 -14.21 9.38
N ALA A 72 -13.33 -14.58 8.10
CA ALA A 72 -14.10 -15.71 7.57
C ALA A 72 -13.54 -16.08 6.21
N GLY A 73 -13.06 -17.32 6.05
CA GLY A 73 -12.73 -17.83 4.74
C GLY A 73 -13.97 -17.82 3.86
N GLN A 74 -13.89 -17.16 2.72
CA GLN A 74 -14.85 -17.36 1.64
C GLN A 74 -14.13 -17.07 0.32
N ASP A 75 -13.93 -18.13 -0.45
CA ASP A 75 -13.64 -18.10 -1.88
C ASP A 75 -14.60 -17.13 -2.60
N ALA A 76 -14.09 -15.97 -2.99
CA ALA A 76 -14.70 -15.11 -4.00
C ALA A 76 -13.65 -14.90 -5.10
N ALA A 77 -13.58 -15.87 -6.00
CA ALA A 77 -13.08 -15.59 -7.34
C ALA A 77 -13.93 -14.45 -7.91
N ASP A 78 -13.29 -13.36 -8.34
CA ASP A 78 -13.90 -12.14 -8.90
C ASP A 78 -14.28 -11.03 -7.90
N ASP A 79 -13.72 -11.02 -6.68
CA ASP A 79 -13.74 -9.78 -5.87
C ASP A 79 -12.71 -8.80 -6.46
N ASP A 80 -13.24 -7.73 -7.07
CA ASP A 80 -12.56 -6.56 -7.61
C ASP A 80 -11.34 -6.25 -6.73
N TYR A 81 -10.14 -6.35 -7.28
CA TYR A 81 -8.88 -5.99 -6.60
C TYR A 81 -8.85 -4.47 -6.38
N ARG A 82 -9.79 -3.90 -5.65
CA ARG A 82 -10.00 -2.49 -5.38
C ARG A 82 -10.22 -2.32 -3.90
N GLY A 83 -9.16 -1.90 -3.22
CA GLY A 83 -9.24 -1.49 -1.83
C GLY A 83 -8.09 -0.57 -1.50
N PRO A 84 -8.23 0.29 -0.48
CA PRO A 84 -7.09 0.95 0.10
C PRO A 84 -6.26 -0.09 0.83
N TYR A 85 -5.16 -0.50 0.22
CA TYR A 85 -4.17 -1.34 0.87
C TYR A 85 -3.28 -0.43 1.72
N ALA A 86 -3.25 -0.67 3.04
CA ALA A 86 -2.38 0.08 3.93
C ALA A 86 -0.91 -0.11 3.51
N ASN A 87 -0.14 0.97 3.43
CA ASN A 87 1.32 0.92 3.27
C ASN A 87 2.02 1.42 4.55
N PRO A 88 2.05 0.61 5.63
CA PRO A 88 2.72 1.00 6.86
C PRO A 88 4.24 1.02 6.66
N GLU A 89 4.92 1.96 7.32
CA GLU A 89 6.38 1.93 7.39
C GLU A 89 6.84 0.65 8.09
N ILE A 90 7.70 -0.12 7.42
CA ILE A 90 8.37 -1.26 8.03
C ILE A 90 9.39 -0.69 9.02
N ALA A 91 9.08 -0.79 10.32
CA ALA A 91 10.01 -0.39 11.36
C ALA A 91 11.33 -1.18 11.21
N PRO A 92 12.50 -0.56 11.44
CA PRO A 92 13.75 -1.30 11.48
C PRO A 92 13.62 -2.40 12.53
N PHE A 93 13.99 -3.63 12.17
CA PHE A 93 14.12 -4.70 13.16
C PHE A 93 15.02 -4.19 14.26
N GLY A 94 14.54 -4.19 15.50
CA GLY A 94 15.33 -3.81 16.64
C GLY A 94 16.56 -4.72 16.69
N LEU A 95 17.71 -4.21 16.26
CA LEU A 95 18.98 -4.61 16.83
C LEU A 95 18.93 -4.16 18.29
N GLY A 96 18.25 -4.94 19.13
CA GLY A 96 18.48 -4.87 20.56
C GLY A 96 19.99 -4.97 20.81
N PRO A 97 20.53 -4.35 21.88
CA PRO A 97 21.96 -4.37 22.10
C PRO A 97 22.43 -5.82 22.07
N CYS A 98 23.30 -6.16 21.11
CA CYS A 98 24.05 -7.41 21.13
C CYS A 98 24.74 -7.47 22.49
N ARG A 99 24.17 -8.22 23.44
CA ARG A 99 24.86 -8.56 24.69
C ARG A 99 26.13 -9.27 24.25
N LYS A 100 27.27 -8.60 24.40
CA LYS A 100 28.56 -9.29 24.31
C LYS A 100 28.53 -10.43 25.34
N PRO A 101 28.96 -11.65 24.99
CA PRO A 101 29.12 -12.70 25.96
C PRO A 101 30.10 -12.23 27.05
N ASP A 102 29.77 -12.50 28.30
CA ASP A 102 30.63 -12.26 29.45
C ASP A 102 31.97 -13.00 29.24
N PRO A 103 33.14 -12.36 29.48
CA PRO A 103 34.41 -13.08 29.38
C PRO A 103 34.43 -14.20 30.44
N PRO A 104 34.92 -15.40 30.10
CA PRO A 104 34.99 -16.49 31.07
C PRO A 104 35.91 -16.07 32.23
N GLY A 105 35.34 -16.02 33.43
CA GLY A 105 36.08 -15.74 34.66
C GLY A 105 37.19 -16.77 34.85
N GLU A 106 38.44 -16.31 34.76
CA GLU A 106 39.61 -17.08 35.15
C GLU A 106 39.58 -17.31 36.68
N ARG A 107 39.56 -18.58 37.05
CA ARG A 107 39.75 -19.07 38.43
C ARG A 107 41.20 -19.43 38.66
#